data_AF-A0A0C9TUD1-F1
#
_entry.id   AF-A0A0C9TUD1-F1
#
_cell.length_a   1.000
_cell.length_b   1.000
_cell.length_c   1.000
_cell.angle_alpha   90.00
_cell.angle_beta   90.00
_cell.angle_gamma   90.00
#
_symmetry.space_group_name_H-M   'P 1'
#
loop_
_entity.id
_entity.type
_entity.pdbx_description
1 polymer ?
#
loop_
_entity_poly.entity_id
_entity_poly.type
_entity_poly.pdbx_seq_one_letter_code
_entity_poly.pdbx_strand_id
1 'polypeptide(L)' 'DNDPKHTCKKVKEWLEEQDFRTMVWPAQSPDLNPIEHAWGYLKRRLAEYEHPPNGMEQLWERIEVEWNKI' A
#
# COMPACT_ATOMS: atom_id res chain seq x y z
N ASP A 1 -3.82 -5.14 7.00
CA ASP A 1 -5.08 -5.89 7.05
C ASP A 1 -4.83 -7.21 7.78
N ASN A 2 -5.79 -8.13 7.82
CA ASN A 2 -5.64 -9.45 8.43
C ASN A 2 -5.78 -10.58 7.41
N ASP A 3 -5.22 -10.41 6.20
CA ASP A 3 -5.20 -11.49 5.21
C ASP A 3 -4.59 -12.78 5.82
N PRO A 4 -5.10 -13.99 5.51
CA PRO A 4 -4.55 -15.26 6.02
C PRO A 4 -3.03 -15.41 5.85
N LYS A 5 -2.43 -14.81 4.83
CA LYS A 5 -0.98 -14.81 4.63
C LYS A 5 -0.25 -14.03 5.73
N HIS A 6 -0.81 -12.91 6.18
CA HIS A 6 -0.24 -12.07 7.25
C HIS A 6 -0.45 -12.66 8.64
N THR A 7 -1.40 -13.59 8.79
CA THR A 7 -1.75 -14.22 10.08
C THR A 7 -1.30 -15.68 10.21
N CYS A 8 -0.63 -16.22 9.18
CA CYS A 8 -0.13 -17.59 9.20
C CYS A 8 0.98 -17.76 10.25
N LYS A 9 1.17 -19.00 10.72
CA LYS A 9 2.13 -19.33 11.79
C LYS A 9 3.52 -18.74 11.54
N LYS A 10 4.06 -18.96 10.35
CA LYS A 10 5.40 -18.49 9.95
C LYS A 10 5.55 -16.96 10.07
N VAL A 11 4.53 -16.20 9.66
CA VAL A 11 4.58 -14.74 9.70
C VAL A 11 4.42 -14.25 11.15
N LYS A 12 3.56 -14.89 11.95
CA LYS A 12 3.41 -14.56 13.38
C LYS A 12 4.70 -14.77 14.17
N GLU A 13 5.34 -15.93 13.99
CA GLU A 13 6.61 -16.23 14.66
C GLU A 13 7.68 -15.19 14.30
N TRP A 14 7.80 -14.85 13.01
CA TRP A 14 8.74 -13.80 12.59
C TRP A 14 8.42 -12.42 13.18
N LEU A 15 7.14 -12.05 13.26
CA LEU A 15 6.70 -10.77 13.83
C LEU A 15 6.97 -10.68 15.33
N GLU A 16 6.87 -11.79 16.07
CA GLU A 16 7.16 -11.87 17.51
C GLU A 16 8.65 -11.66 17.83
N GLU A 17 9.54 -11.94 16.87
CA GLU A 17 10.98 -11.72 17.00
C GLU A 17 11.41 -10.27 16.72
N GLN A 18 10.50 -9.41 16.23
CA GLN A 18 10.83 -8.02 15.88
C GLN A 18 10.70 -7.07 17.08
N ASP A 19 11.47 -5.98 17.06
CA ASP A 19 11.44 -4.94 18.11
C ASP A 19 10.21 -4.00 17.99
N PHE A 20 9.39 -4.17 16.94
CA PHE A 20 8.15 -3.44 16.77
C PHE A 20 6.94 -4.30 17.12
N ARG A 21 5.83 -3.65 17.49
CA ARG A 21 4.56 -4.33 17.79
C ARG A 21 3.59 -4.21 16.63
N THR A 22 2.83 -5.27 16.41
CA THR A 22 1.67 -5.23 15.51
C THR A 22 0.49 -4.53 16.20
N MET A 23 -0.39 -3.93 15.39
CA MET A 23 -1.64 -3.35 15.87
C MET A 23 -2.77 -4.35 15.71
N VAL A 24 -3.74 -4.32 16.63
CA VAL A 24 -5.01 -5.02 16.44
C VAL A 24 -5.75 -4.35 15.29
N TRP A 25 -5.93 -5.08 14.19
CA TRP A 25 -6.62 -4.57 13.01
C TRP A 25 -8.03 -5.15 12.92
N PRO A 26 -9.09 -4.36 12.80
CA PRO A 26 -10.43 -4.89 12.55
C PRO A 26 -10.57 -5.39 11.10
N ALA A 27 -11.40 -6.42 10.91
CA ALA A 27 -11.68 -6.94 9.57
C ALA A 27 -12.48 -5.92 8.75
N GLN A 28 -12.23 -5.87 7.44
CA GLN A 28 -12.96 -5.00 6.50
C GLN A 28 -12.94 -3.51 6.84
N SER A 29 -11.86 -3.02 7.45
CA SER A 29 -11.70 -1.60 7.79
C SER A 29 -10.60 -0.92 6.96
N PRO A 30 -10.78 -0.76 5.63
CA PRO A 30 -9.83 -0.01 4.81
C PRO A 30 -9.82 1.49 5.16
N ASP A 31 -10.94 2.02 5.66
CA ASP A 31 -11.09 3.41 6.11
C ASP A 31 -10.15 3.78 7.25
N LEU A 32 -9.77 2.81 8.09
CA LEU A 32 -8.81 3.02 9.16
C LEU A 32 -7.36 3.00 8.67
N ASN A 33 -7.10 2.53 7.43
CA ASN A 33 -5.75 2.36 6.90
C ASN A 33 -5.25 3.64 6.23
N PRO A 34 -4.26 4.35 6.80
CA PRO A 34 -3.80 5.63 6.25
C PRO A 34 -3.25 5.51 4.82
N ILE A 35 -2.74 4.34 4.43
CA ILE A 35 -2.19 4.14 3.08
C ILE A 35 -3.28 4.23 1.99
N GLU A 36 -4.54 3.96 2.31
CA GLU A 36 -5.65 4.07 1.35
C GLU A 36 -5.84 5.52 0.88
N HIS A 37 -5.61 6.49 1.77
CA HIS A 37 -5.63 7.90 1.44
C HIS A 37 -4.48 8.27 0.49
N ALA A 38 -3.27 7.76 0.76
CA ALA A 38 -2.11 7.97 -0.10
C ALA A 38 -2.35 7.37 -1.51
N TRP A 39 -2.88 6.14 -1.59
CA TRP A 39 -3.27 5.53 -2.86
C TRP A 39 -4.35 6.32 -3.59
N GLY A 40 -5.33 6.87 -2.87
CA GLY A 40 -6.35 7.75 -3.43
C GLY A 40 -5.74 9.00 -4.06
N TYR A 41 -4.78 9.64 -3.38
CA TYR A 41 -4.05 10.79 -3.91
C TYR A 41 -3.22 10.42 -5.14
N LEU A 42 -2.44 9.34 -5.07
CA LEU A 42 -1.59 8.89 -6.17
C LEU A 42 -2.40 8.59 -7.43
N LYS A 43 -3.53 7.89 -7.31
CA LYS A 43 -4.43 7.61 -8.44
C LYS A 43 -4.98 8.88 -9.10
N ARG A 44 -5.29 9.92 -8.30
CA ARG A 44 -5.72 11.22 -8.85
C ARG A 44 -4.60 11.89 -9.65
N ARG A 45 -3.37 11.88 -9.14
CA ARG A 45 -2.19 12.41 -9.86
C ARG A 45 -1.92 11.66 -11.16
N LEU A 46 -1.99 10.33 -11.13
CA LEU A 46 -1.81 9.52 -12.34
C LEU A 46 -2.92 9.79 -13.38
N ALA A 47 -4.14 10.13 -12.94
CA ALA A 47 -5.24 10.49 -13.83
C ALA A 47 -5.11 11.90 -14.45
N GLU A 48 -4.22 12.76 -13.93
CA GLU A 48 -3.92 14.09 -14.50
C GLU A 48 -2.99 14.02 -15.72
N TYR A 49 -2.34 12.88 -15.99
CA TYR A 49 -1.52 12.69 -17.19
C TYR A 49 -2.39 12.70 -18.46
N GLU A 50 -1.91 13.35 -19.51
CA GLU A 50 -2.63 13.50 -20.79
C GLU A 50 -3.02 12.17 -21.45
N HIS A 51 -2.16 11.15 -21.29
CA HIS A 51 -2.36 9.82 -21.85
C HIS A 51 -2.13 8.75 -20.79
N PRO A 52 -2.80 7.58 -20.89
CA PRO A 52 -2.48 6.43 -20.05
C PRO A 52 -1.01 6.01 -20.24
N PRO A 53 -0.44 5.25 -19.29
CA PRO A 53 0.89 4.70 -19.46
C PRO A 53 0.92 3.68 -20.62
N ASN A 54 1.99 3.71 -21.41
CA ASN A 54 2.20 2.82 -22.56
C ASN A 54 2.63 1.39 -22.17
N GLY A 55 2.72 1.10 -20.87
CA GLY A 55 3.15 -0.20 -20.35
C GLY A 55 3.49 -0.16 -18.87
N MET A 56 3.92 -1.30 -18.34
CA MET A 56 4.26 -1.46 -16.91
C MET A 56 5.44 -0.58 -16.49
N GLU A 57 6.47 -0.44 -17.32
CA GLU A 57 7.64 0.39 -17.00
C GLU A 57 7.26 1.85 -16.86
N GLN A 58 6.52 2.40 -17.84
CA GLN A 58 6.08 3.79 -17.76
C GLN A 58 5.08 4.02 -16.60
N LEU A 59 4.23 3.04 -16.29
CA LEU A 59 3.37 3.13 -15.11
C LEU A 59 4.20 3.19 -13.83
N TRP A 60 5.24 2.36 -13.73
CA TRP A 60 6.15 2.34 -12.58
C TRP A 60 6.87 3.67 -12.40
N GLU A 61 7.45 4.21 -13.47
CA GLU A 61 8.13 5.52 -13.46
C GLU A 61 7.19 6.64 -13.00
N ARG A 62 5.96 6.68 -13.52
CA ARG A 62 4.97 7.70 -13.10
C ARG A 62 4.56 7.53 -11.64
N ILE A 63 4.37 6.30 -11.16
CA ILE A 63 4.08 6.02 -9.75
C ILE A 63 5.22 6.53 -8.87
N GLU A 64 6.47 6.24 -9.22
CA GLU A 64 7.65 6.65 -8.45
C GLU A 64 7.78 8.18 -8.42
N VAL A 65 7.60 8.85 -9.57
CA VAL A 65 7.64 10.31 -9.67
C VAL A 65 6.56 10.97 -8.82
N GLU A 66 5.31 10.49 -8.89
CA GLU A 66 4.22 11.09 -8.13
C GLU A 66 4.26 10.72 -6.64
N TRP A 67 4.75 9.53 -6.29
CA TRP A 67 4.95 9.12 -4.89
C TRP A 67 6.01 9.97 -4.19
N ASN A 68 7.13 10.26 -4.85
CA ASN A 68 8.22 11.08 -4.28
C ASN A 68 7.84 12.56 -4.07
N LYS A 69 6.65 12.97 -4.50
CA LYS A 69 6.08 14.31 -4.26
C LYS A 69 5.13 14.36 -3.07
N ILE A 70 4.81 13.20 -2.46
CA ILE A 70 3.99 13.07 -1.24
C ILE A 70 4.89 13.27 -0.03
#